data_AF-A0A6S7JJY4-F1
#
_entry.id   AF-A0A6S7JJY4-F1
#
_cell.length_a   1.000
_cell.length_b   1.000
_cell.length_c   1.000
_cell.angle_alpha   90.00
_cell.angle_beta   90.00
_cell.angle_gamma   90.00
#
_symmetry.space_group_name_H-M   'P 1'
#
loop_
_entity.id
_entity.type
_entity.pdbx_description
1 polymer ?
#
loop_
_entity_poly.entity_id
_entity_poly.type
_entity_poly.pdbx_seq_one_letter_code
_entity_poly.pdbx_strand_id
1 'polypeptide(L)'
;MYGVKYFAIQNKKGSDLWLGIDTFGLHIYEKGNRLTPKVGFPWNEIKTLSFANKKFIIKPIEKKSPDFVFGVPVIDTNKRILALSMGNHELYMRRRRPDPVEILQMKAEAKHARNLKREER
;
A
#
# COMPACT_ATOMS: atom_id res chain seq x y z
N MET A 1 -4.23 1.28 14.33
CA MET A 1 -3.21 0.51 13.58
C MET A 1 -2.23 1.47 12.96
N TYR A 2 -0.95 1.30 13.25
CA TYR A 2 0.11 2.14 12.72
C TYR A 2 0.31 1.87 11.22
N GLY A 3 0.47 2.91 10.42
CA GLY A 3 0.82 2.79 9.00
C GLY A 3 -0.28 2.29 8.05
N VAL A 4 -1.51 2.05 8.53
CA VAL A 4 -2.63 1.60 7.68
C VAL A 4 -3.59 2.75 7.39
N LYS A 5 -3.87 3.01 6.10
CA LYS A 5 -4.90 3.96 5.65
C LYS A 5 -6.15 3.22 5.22
N TYR A 6 -7.28 3.55 5.84
CA TYR A 6 -8.55 2.85 5.61
C TYR A 6 -9.49 3.62 4.68
N PHE A 7 -10.16 2.89 3.79
CA PHE A 7 -11.17 3.40 2.87
C PHE A 7 -12.43 2.51 2.93
N ALA A 8 -13.60 3.14 2.97
CA ALA A 8 -14.86 2.40 2.87
C ALA A 8 -15.07 1.95 1.43
N ILE A 9 -15.32 0.66 1.24
CA ILE A 9 -15.53 0.03 -0.07
C ILE A 9 -16.74 -0.90 -0.03
N GLN A 10 -17.26 -1.25 -1.20
CA GLN A 10 -18.34 -2.22 -1.36
C GLN A 10 -17.94 -3.33 -2.32
N ASN A 11 -18.21 -4.58 -1.99
CA ASN A 11 -17.98 -5.69 -2.92
C ASN A 11 -19.06 -5.74 -4.02
N LYS A 12 -18.92 -6.65 -5.00
CA LYS A 12 -19.94 -6.88 -6.04
C LYS A 12 -21.31 -7.30 -5.47
N LYS A 13 -21.35 -7.85 -4.25
CA LYS A 13 -22.58 -8.28 -3.55
C LYS A 13 -23.21 -7.15 -2.71
N GLY A 14 -22.65 -5.94 -2.71
CA GLY A 14 -23.14 -4.80 -1.93
C GLY A 14 -22.76 -4.82 -0.44
N SER A 15 -21.89 -5.74 -0.01
CA SER A 15 -21.41 -5.77 1.37
C SER A 15 -20.40 -4.64 1.62
N ASP A 16 -20.61 -3.89 2.69
CA ASP A 16 -19.70 -2.85 3.17
C ASP A 16 -18.45 -3.46 3.81
N LEU A 17 -17.29 -3.06 3.30
CA LEU A 17 -15.98 -3.53 3.75
C LEU A 17 -15.03 -2.34 3.91
N TRP A 18 -13.87 -2.59 4.52
CA TRP A 18 -12.78 -1.62 4.59
C TRP A 18 -11.60 -2.11 3.75
N LEU A 19 -11.05 -1.22 2.93
CA LEU A 19 -9.75 -1.40 2.31
C LEU A 19 -8.70 -0.71 3.18
N GLY A 20 -7.71 -1.44 3.67
CA GLY A 20 -6.50 -0.91 4.25
C GLY A 20 -5.36 -0.90 3.24
N ILE A 21 -4.66 0.22 3.13
CA ILE A 21 -3.43 0.36 2.36
C ILE A 21 -2.28 0.52 3.36
N ASP A 22 -1.25 -0.29 3.24
CA ASP A 22 -0.05 -0.20 4.07
C ASP A 22 1.24 -0.39 3.25
N THR A 23 2.37 -0.42 3.96
CA THR A 23 3.68 -0.56 3.34
C THR A 23 3.98 -1.94 2.77
N PHE A 24 3.13 -2.95 3.03
CA PHE A 24 3.28 -4.35 2.62
C PHE A 24 2.29 -4.74 1.52
N GLY A 25 1.10 -4.13 1.48
CA GLY A 25 0.10 -4.41 0.46
C GLY A 25 -1.25 -3.72 0.67
N LEU A 26 -2.26 -4.33 0.06
CA LEU A 26 -3.66 -4.00 0.21
C LEU A 26 -4.35 -5.08 1.04
N HIS A 27 -5.23 -4.67 1.95
CA HIS A 27 -5.89 -5.57 2.88
C HIS A 27 -7.39 -5.27 2.94
N ILE A 28 -8.22 -6.30 2.93
CA ILE A 28 -9.68 -6.18 3.02
C ILE A 28 -10.12 -6.62 4.41
N TYR A 29 -10.89 -5.76 5.07
CA TYR A 29 -11.38 -5.95 6.43
C TYR A 29 -12.91 -5.87 6.44
N GLU A 30 -13.50 -6.49 7.45
CA GLU A 30 -14.94 -6.36 7.69
C GLU A 30 -15.28 -5.04 8.37
N LYS A 31 -16.52 -4.58 8.21
CA LYS A 31 -16.98 -3.32 8.80
C LYS A 31 -16.81 -3.28 10.33
N GLY A 32 -16.99 -4.42 11.00
CA GLY A 32 -16.88 -4.57 12.46
C GLY A 32 -15.49 -4.97 12.98
N ASN A 33 -14.55 -5.37 12.11
CA ASN A 33 -13.21 -5.78 12.53
C ASN A 33 -12.15 -5.21 11.59
N ARG A 34 -11.46 -4.16 12.04
CA ARG A 34 -10.33 -3.55 11.30
C ARG A 34 -8.96 -4.11 11.69
N LEU A 35 -8.89 -5.02 12.66
CA LEU A 35 -7.65 -5.59 13.22
C LEU A 35 -7.12 -6.74 12.38
N THR A 36 -8.01 -7.64 11.98
CA THR A 36 -7.64 -8.84 11.24
C THR A 36 -8.15 -8.72 9.80
N PRO A 37 -7.25 -8.68 8.80
CA PRO A 37 -7.68 -8.69 7.41
C PRO A 37 -8.25 -10.06 7.04
N LYS A 38 -9.33 -10.07 6.25
CA LYS A 38 -9.90 -11.28 5.66
C LYS A 38 -9.19 -11.69 4.37
N VAL A 39 -8.72 -10.72 3.61
CA VAL A 39 -8.00 -10.93 2.34
C VAL A 39 -6.83 -9.97 2.30
N GLY A 40 -5.67 -10.44 1.87
CA GLY A 40 -4.48 -9.62 1.65
C GLY A 40 -3.98 -9.77 0.22
N PHE A 41 -3.46 -8.66 -0.32
CA PHE A 41 -2.78 -8.60 -1.61
C PHE A 41 -1.42 -7.94 -1.37
N PRO A 42 -0.36 -8.73 -1.16
CA PRO A 42 1.00 -8.22 -1.09
C PRO A 42 1.38 -7.43 -2.34
N TRP A 43 2.22 -6.41 -2.21
CA TRP A 43 2.65 -5.60 -3.36
C TRP A 43 3.30 -6.42 -4.48
N ASN A 44 4.02 -7.50 -4.13
CA ASN A 44 4.64 -8.42 -5.10
C ASN A 44 3.66 -9.34 -5.83
N GLU A 45 2.38 -9.36 -5.45
CA GLU A 45 1.33 -10.15 -6.12
C GLU A 45 0.43 -9.30 -7.01
N ILE A 46 0.58 -7.97 -6.96
CA ILE A 46 -0.24 -7.02 -7.70
C ILE A 46 0.47 -6.65 -9.00
N LYS A 47 -0.20 -6.93 -10.13
CA LYS A 47 0.30 -6.56 -11.46
C LYS A 47 -0.05 -5.12 -11.81
N THR A 48 -1.32 -4.79 -11.73
CA THR A 48 -1.83 -3.45 -12.04
C THR A 48 -2.99 -3.09 -11.14
N LEU A 49 -3.07 -1.79 -10.84
CA LEU A 49 -4.19 -1.18 -10.15
C LEU A 49 -4.80 -0.15 -11.10
N SER A 50 -6.12 -0.22 -11.29
CA SER A 50 -6.83 0.75 -12.10
C SER A 50 -8.24 0.95 -11.57
N PHE A 51 -8.92 1.99 -12.04
CA PHE A 51 -10.34 2.18 -11.74
C PHE A 51 -11.07 2.72 -12.96
N ALA A 52 -12.35 2.41 -13.05
CA ALA A 52 -13.28 2.95 -14.02
C ALA A 52 -14.56 3.37 -13.29
N ASN A 53 -14.90 4.65 -13.37
CA ASN A 53 -16.01 5.24 -12.62
C ASN A 53 -15.89 4.95 -11.11
N LYS A 54 -16.89 4.29 -10.54
CA LYS A 54 -16.92 3.88 -9.13
C LYS A 54 -16.25 2.53 -8.85
N LYS A 55 -15.80 1.80 -9.87
CA LYS A 55 -15.21 0.46 -9.72
C LYS A 55 -13.70 0.52 -9.75
N PHE A 56 -13.06 0.03 -8.70
CA PHE A 56 -11.62 -0.17 -8.60
C PHE A 56 -11.28 -1.64 -8.89
N ILE A 57 -10.20 -1.87 -9.63
CA ILE A 57 -9.79 -3.18 -10.12
C ILE A 57 -8.34 -3.43 -9.68
N ILE A 58 -8.13 -4.53 -8.96
CA ILE A 58 -6.82 -5.08 -8.61
C ILE A 58 -6.58 -6.30 -9.49
N LYS A 59 -5.58 -6.24 -10.36
CA LYS A 59 -5.17 -7.38 -11.18
C LYS A 59 -3.98 -8.09 -10.54
N PRO A 60 -4.09 -9.38 -10.23
CA PRO A 60 -2.95 -10.15 -9.73
C PRO A 60 -1.91 -10.39 -10.84
N ILE A 61 -0.68 -10.70 -10.45
CA ILE A 61 0.39 -11.11 -11.38
C ILE A 61 0.05 -12.47 -12.01
N GLU A 62 -0.50 -13.38 -11.22
CA GLU A 62 -0.93 -14.69 -11.68
C GLU A 62 -2.13 -14.58 -12.61
N LYS A 63 -1.95 -14.94 -13.88
CA LYS A 63 -3.02 -14.87 -14.91
C LYS A 63 -4.24 -15.76 -14.61
N LYS A 64 -4.09 -16.78 -13.76
CA LYS A 64 -5.18 -17.69 -13.37
C LYS A 64 -6.05 -17.11 -12.25
N SER A 65 -5.52 -16.16 -11.49
CA SER A 65 -6.20 -15.58 -10.35
C SER A 65 -7.16 -14.49 -10.81
N PRO A 66 -8.43 -14.49 -10.34
CA PRO A 66 -9.44 -13.56 -10.83
C PRO A 66 -9.15 -12.13 -10.38
N ASP A 67 -9.52 -11.16 -11.22
CA ASP A 67 -9.46 -9.74 -10.88
C ASP A 67 -10.36 -9.43 -9.66
N PHE A 68 -9.80 -8.77 -8.66
CA PHE A 68 -10.56 -8.31 -7.50
C PHE A 68 -11.13 -6.92 -7.79
N VAL A 69 -12.47 -6.81 -7.73
CA VAL A 69 -13.19 -5.58 -8.08
C VAL A 69 -14.08 -5.13 -6.93
N PHE A 70 -13.95 -3.88 -6.52
CA PHE A 70 -14.78 -3.25 -5.50
C PHE A 70 -15.29 -1.89 -5.95
N GLY A 71 -16.44 -1.48 -5.42
CA GLY A 71 -17.02 -0.16 -5.57
C GLY A 71 -16.58 0.79 -4.46
N VAL A 72 -16.51 2.08 -4.79
CA VAL A 72 -16.42 3.17 -3.80
C VAL A 72 -17.64 4.09 -3.90
N PRO A 73 -18.11 4.67 -2.79
CA PRO A 73 -19.25 5.58 -2.81
C PRO A 73 -18.94 6.88 -3.58
N VAL A 74 -17.73 7.41 -3.43
CA VAL A 74 -17.27 8.68 -4.01
C VAL A 74 -16.13 8.44 -5.00
N ILE A 75 -16.24 8.97 -6.23
CA ILE A 75 -15.29 8.70 -7.32
C ILE A 75 -13.88 9.21 -6.98
N ASP A 76 -13.74 10.36 -6.32
CA ASP A 76 -12.42 10.87 -5.93
C ASP A 76 -11.70 9.99 -4.90
N THR A 77 -12.42 9.12 -4.20
CA THR A 77 -11.80 8.10 -3.33
C THR A 77 -10.94 7.14 -4.15
N ASN A 78 -11.34 6.78 -5.37
CA ASN A 78 -10.52 5.94 -6.25
C ASN A 78 -9.19 6.60 -6.63
N LYS A 79 -9.20 7.92 -6.90
CA LYS A 79 -7.97 8.68 -7.18
C LYS A 79 -7.02 8.64 -5.99
N ARG A 80 -7.54 8.82 -4.78
CA ARG A 80 -6.76 8.78 -3.53
C ARG A 80 -6.20 7.37 -3.25
N ILE A 81 -7.02 6.34 -3.41
CA ILE A 81 -6.61 4.94 -3.28
C ILE A 81 -5.48 4.63 -4.27
N LEU A 82 -5.64 5.02 -5.54
CA LEU A 82 -4.64 4.76 -6.57
C LEU A 82 -3.32 5.47 -6.25
N ALA A 83 -3.35 6.77 -5.93
CA ALA A 83 -2.14 7.55 -5.62
C ALA A 83 -1.37 6.97 -4.42
N LEU A 84 -2.08 6.62 -3.34
CA LEU A 84 -1.45 5.99 -2.18
C LEU A 84 -0.89 4.61 -2.51
N SER A 85 -1.61 3.81 -3.30
CA SER A 85 -1.15 2.49 -3.68
C SER A 85 0.09 2.55 -4.57
N MET A 86 0.12 3.48 -5.54
CA MET A 86 1.29 3.70 -6.40
C MET A 86 2.51 4.12 -5.58
N GLY A 87 2.37 5.10 -4.69
CA GLY A 87 3.49 5.54 -3.84
C GLY A 87 4.00 4.44 -2.89
N ASN A 88 3.10 3.68 -2.27
CA ASN A 88 3.50 2.56 -1.40
C ASN A 88 4.17 1.43 -2.19
N HIS A 89 3.63 1.08 -3.36
CA HIS A 89 4.20 0.05 -4.23
C HIS A 89 5.58 0.46 -4.75
N GLU A 90 5.77 1.71 -5.17
CA GLU A 90 7.07 2.23 -5.58
C GLU A 90 8.10 2.16 -4.45
N LEU A 91 7.75 2.65 -3.25
CA LEU A 91 8.63 2.58 -2.08
C LEU A 91 8.89 1.13 -1.64
N TYR A 92 7.93 0.23 -1.80
CA TYR A 92 8.10 -1.20 -1.56
C TYR A 92 9.13 -1.82 -2.52
N MET A 93 9.07 -1.46 -3.81
CA MET A 93 10.03 -1.92 -4.81
C MET A 93 11.41 -1.31 -4.60
N ARG A 94 11.49 -0.01 -4.25
CA ARG A 94 12.76 0.67 -3.95
C ARG A 94 13.50 0.00 -2.78
N ARG A 95 12.77 -0.36 -1.72
CA ARG A 95 13.35 -1.06 -0.54
C ARG A 95 13.88 -2.47 -0.83
N ARG A 96 13.56 -3.04 -1.99
CA ARG A 96 14.02 -4.37 -2.43
C ARG A 96 15.18 -4.31 -3.43
N ARG A 97 15.63 -3.10 -3.79
CA ARG A 97 16.80 -2.87 -4.63
C ARG A 97 17.94 -2.33 -3.78
N PRO A 98 19.21 -2.46 -4.23
CA PRO A 98 20.32 -1.79 -3.59
C PRO A 98 20.08 -0.30 -3.47
N ASP A 99 20.54 0.30 -2.37
CA ASP A 99 20.42 1.74 -2.15
C ASP A 99 21.21 2.51 -3.21
N PRO A 100 20.64 3.60 -3.77
CA PRO A 100 21.40 4.54 -4.60
C PRO A 100 22.59 5.13 -3.87
N VAL A 101 23.64 5.54 -4.60
CA VAL A 101 24.85 6.15 -4.03
C VAL A 101 24.56 7.34 -3.12
N GLU A 102 23.58 8.17 -3.48
CA GLU A 102 23.13 9.31 -2.68
C GLU A 102 22.62 8.86 -1.29
N ILE A 103 21.83 7.79 -1.24
CA ILE A 103 21.30 7.26 0.03
C ILE A 103 22.44 6.65 0.87
N LEU A 104 23.42 6.02 0.24
CA LEU A 104 24.60 5.49 0.94
C LEU A 104 25.45 6.60 1.55
N GLN A 105 25.67 7.70 0.81
CA GLN A 105 26.37 8.89 1.30
C GLN A 105 25.61 9.52 2.49
N MET A 106 24.30 9.74 2.34
CA MET A 106 23.47 10.25 3.44
C MET A 106 23.55 9.36 4.69
N LYS A 107 23.59 8.02 4.54
CA LYS A 107 23.76 7.09 5.66
C LYS A 107 25.14 7.21 6.30
N ALA A 108 26.20 7.36 5.51
CA ALA A 108 27.56 7.54 6.01
C ALA A 108 27.70 8.86 6.80
N GLU A 109 27.17 9.96 6.26
CA GLU A 109 27.13 11.27 6.92
C GLU A 109 26.34 11.21 8.23
N ALA A 110 25.16 10.61 8.23
CA ALA A 110 24.35 10.45 9.44
C ALA A 110 25.08 9.62 10.51
N LYS A 111 25.83 8.59 10.10
CA LYS A 111 26.65 7.78 11.02
C LYS A 111 27.80 8.59 11.59
N HIS A 112 28.51 9.36 10.77
CA HIS A 112 29.60 10.24 11.21
C HIS A 112 29.09 11.29 12.21
N ALA A 113 28.00 11.99 11.88
CA ALA A 113 27.40 13.00 12.75
C ALA A 113 26.91 12.42 14.09
N ARG A 114 26.40 11.18 14.09
CA ARG A 114 26.00 10.49 15.32
C ARG A 114 27.20 10.13 16.20
N ASN A 115 28.33 9.76 15.61
CA ASN A 115 29.54 9.43 16.36
C ASN A 115 30.13 10.69 17.01
N LEU A 116 30.26 11.79 16.26
CA LEU A 116 30.72 13.08 16.80
C LEU A 116 29.88 13.52 18.01
N LYS A 117 28.55 13.51 17.87
CA LYS A 117 27.63 13.85 18.98
C LYS A 117 27.73 12.93 20.20
N ARG A 118 28.30 11.73 20.04
CA ARG A 118 28.52 10.78 21.14
C ARG A 118 29.86 11.02 21.82
N GLU A 119 30.86 11.46 21.08
CA GLU A 119 32.18 11.83 21.61
C GLU A 119 32.15 13.18 22.35
N GLU A 120 31.23 14.07 21.95
CA GLU A 120 30.96 15.36 22.63
C GLU A 120 30.14 15.21 23.93
N ARG A 121 29.60 14.02 24.24
CA ARG A 121 28.77 13.75 25.42
C ARG A 121 29.54 12.98 26.48
#